data_AF-A0AA48RE30-F1
#
_entry.id   AF-A0AA48RE30-F1
#
_cell.length_a   1.000
_cell.length_b   1.000
_cell.length_c   1.000
_cell.angle_alpha   90.00
_cell.angle_beta   90.00
_cell.angle_gamma   90.00
#
_symmetry.space_group_name_H-M   'P 1'
#
loop_
_entity.id
_entity.type
_entity.pdbx_description
1 polymer ?
#
loop_
_entity_poly.entity_id
_entity_poly.type
_entity_poly.pdbx_seq_one_letter_code
_entity_poly.pdbx_strand_id
1 'polypeptide(L)'
;MTDTFLSFLENYPQREEFCDVERTREAWAGAIRRARPETIIAAAENYRKAREGQPARYTMSARRWLSEGRWRDFERPDTPPAQLLWIAYGSREWDAWTRYRGKTPPLDRRGGWRFPSRLPPMIQAAE
;
A
#
# COMPACT_ATOMS: atom_id res chain seq x y z
N MET A 1 -3.32 25.88 -2.18
CA MET A 1 -4.09 24.64 -2.41
C MET A 1 -3.41 23.91 -3.54
N THR A 2 -2.72 22.81 -3.25
CA THR A 2 -2.04 22.03 -4.29
C THR A 2 -3.10 21.35 -5.15
N ASP A 3 -2.98 21.47 -6.46
CA ASP A 3 -3.91 20.86 -7.41
C ASP A 3 -3.77 19.33 -7.34
N THR A 4 -4.77 18.64 -6.79
CA THR A 4 -4.76 17.18 -6.57
C THR A 4 -4.56 16.38 -7.88
N PHE A 5 -4.93 16.95 -9.02
CA PHE A 5 -4.67 16.35 -10.32
C PHE A 5 -3.19 16.44 -10.71
N LEU A 6 -2.51 17.55 -10.42
CA LEU A 6 -1.05 17.63 -10.57
C LEU A 6 -0.34 16.61 -9.68
N SER A 7 -0.75 16.48 -8.42
CA SER A 7 -0.19 15.46 -7.51
C SER A 7 -0.41 14.04 -8.02
N PHE A 8 -1.54 13.75 -8.68
CA PHE A 8 -1.73 12.48 -9.36
C PHE A 8 -0.73 12.27 -10.51
N LEU A 9 -0.55 13.28 -11.38
CA LEU A 9 0.38 13.18 -12.51
C LEU A 9 1.83 12.97 -12.07
N GLU A 10 2.26 13.60 -10.98
CA GLU A 10 3.60 13.44 -10.39
C GLU A 10 3.83 12.01 -9.85
N ASN A 11 2.78 11.36 -9.34
CA ASN A 11 2.86 10.02 -8.77
C ASN A 11 2.63 8.90 -9.79
N TYR A 12 2.04 9.22 -10.95
CA TYR A 12 1.76 8.24 -11.99
C TYR A 12 3.05 7.81 -12.74
N PRO A 13 3.22 6.53 -13.11
CA PRO A 13 4.41 6.10 -13.85
C PRO A 13 4.52 6.79 -15.22
N GLN A 14 5.71 7.28 -15.55
CA GLN A 14 5.97 7.86 -16.87
C GLN A 14 5.85 6.79 -17.96
N ARG A 15 5.19 7.17 -19.06
CA ARG A 15 5.06 6.36 -20.28
C ARG A 15 5.81 7.08 -21.40
N GLU A 16 6.28 6.31 -22.37
CA GLU A 16 6.97 6.81 -23.57
C GLU A 16 6.04 7.62 -24.49
N GLU A 17 4.74 7.34 -24.48
CA GLU A 17 3.74 8.08 -25.26
C GLU A 17 3.30 9.38 -24.55
N PHE A 18 2.97 10.38 -25.37
CA PHE A 18 2.44 11.66 -24.92
C PHE A 18 1.19 11.50 -24.03
N CYS A 19 1.19 12.19 -22.89
CA CYS A 19 0.03 12.27 -22.01
C CYS A 19 -0.92 13.38 -22.50
N ASP A 20 -2.09 12.99 -23.01
CA ASP A 20 -3.18 13.92 -23.32
C ASP A 20 -3.77 14.47 -22.02
N VAL A 21 -3.24 15.61 -21.56
CA VAL A 21 -3.55 16.21 -20.24
C VAL A 21 -5.03 16.57 -20.13
N GLU A 22 -5.63 17.14 -21.17
CA GLU A 22 -7.04 17.56 -21.17
C GLU A 22 -7.97 16.37 -20.98
N ARG A 23 -7.79 15.31 -21.78
CA ARG A 23 -8.62 14.10 -21.64
C ARG A 23 -8.33 13.32 -20.37
N THR A 24 -7.12 13.44 -19.82
CA THR A 24 -6.77 12.83 -18.53
C THR A 24 -7.43 13.59 -17.39
N ARG A 25 -7.55 14.92 -17.49
CA ARG A 25 -8.28 15.76 -16.53
C ARG A 25 -9.78 15.45 -16.52
N GLU A 26 -10.40 15.20 -17.68
CA GLU A 26 -11.79 14.73 -17.75
C GLU A 26 -11.97 13.37 -17.05
N ALA A 27 -11.06 12.42 -17.31
CA ALA A 27 -11.08 11.11 -16.66
C ALA A 27 -10.86 11.22 -15.13
N TRP A 28 -10.00 12.14 -14.70
CA TRP A 28 -9.78 12.47 -13.29
C TRP A 28 -11.05 12.99 -12.63
N ALA A 29 -11.77 13.93 -13.26
CA ALA A 29 -13.04 14.43 -12.76
C ALA A 29 -14.09 13.30 -12.61
N GLY A 30 -14.09 12.32 -13.51
CA GLY A 30 -14.92 11.11 -13.37
C GLY A 30 -14.45 10.15 -12.28
N ALA A 31 -13.15 10.09 -12.00
CA ALA A 31 -12.58 9.23 -10.96
C ALA A 31 -12.85 9.77 -9.54
N ILE A 32 -12.66 11.08 -9.31
CA ILE A 32 -12.88 11.71 -8.00
C ILE A 32 -14.35 11.74 -7.57
N ARG A 33 -15.29 11.53 -8.51
CA ARG A 33 -16.70 11.29 -8.20
C ARG A 33 -16.96 9.88 -7.64
N ARG A 34 -16.05 8.94 -7.90
CA ARG A 34 -16.17 7.50 -7.54
C ARG A 34 -15.31 7.12 -6.33
N ALA A 35 -14.21 7.83 -6.10
CA ALA A 35 -13.27 7.59 -5.00
C ALA A 35 -12.65 8.92 -4.52
N ARG A 36 -12.11 8.93 -3.31
CA ARG A 36 -11.43 10.12 -2.78
C ARG A 36 -10.14 10.39 -3.58
N PRO A 37 -9.80 11.65 -3.88
CA PRO A 37 -8.57 12.00 -4.60
C PRO A 37 -7.31 11.36 -3.98
N GLU A 38 -7.21 11.34 -2.66
CA GLU A 38 -6.08 10.78 -1.91
C GLU A 38 -5.91 9.27 -2.16
N THR A 39 -7.03 8.54 -2.26
CA THR A 39 -7.03 7.11 -2.57
C THR A 39 -6.47 6.84 -3.97
N ILE A 40 -6.86 7.66 -4.94
CA ILE A 40 -6.42 7.52 -6.33
C ILE A 40 -4.93 7.86 -6.46
N ILE A 41 -4.45 8.90 -5.75
CA ILE A 41 -3.03 9.30 -5.72
C ILE A 41 -2.18 8.18 -5.09
N ALA A 42 -2.59 7.64 -3.94
CA ALA A 42 -1.88 6.55 -3.29
C ALA A 42 -1.82 5.29 -4.19
N ALA A 43 -2.92 4.97 -4.86
CA ALA A 43 -2.97 3.88 -5.82
C ALA A 43 -2.08 4.12 -7.05
N ALA A 44 -1.95 5.36 -7.52
CA ALA A 44 -1.05 5.72 -8.61
C ALA A 44 0.42 5.54 -8.21
N GLU A 45 0.79 5.91 -6.98
CA GLU A 45 2.12 5.67 -6.42
C GLU A 45 2.44 4.16 -6.34
N ASN A 46 1.51 3.36 -5.82
CA ASN A 46 1.65 1.90 -5.78
C ASN A 46 1.80 1.30 -7.18
N TYR A 47 1.02 1.80 -8.15
CA TYR A 47 1.14 1.38 -9.54
C TYR A 47 2.51 1.75 -10.13
N ARG A 48 3.03 2.94 -9.83
CA ARG A 48 4.39 3.34 -10.23
C ARG A 48 5.45 2.40 -9.68
N LYS A 49 5.40 2.07 -8.39
CA LYS A 49 6.30 1.09 -7.75
C LYS A 49 6.21 -0.29 -8.40
N ALA A 50 5.00 -0.78 -8.66
CA ALA A 50 4.78 -2.06 -9.33
C ALA A 50 5.32 -2.11 -10.79
N ARG A 51 5.56 -0.94 -11.40
CA ARG A 51 6.11 -0.81 -12.75
C ARG A 51 7.60 -0.50 -12.76
N GLU A 52 8.25 -0.39 -11.61
CA GLU A 52 9.70 -0.18 -11.53
C GLU A 52 10.45 -1.35 -12.21
N GLY A 53 11.42 -1.03 -13.07
CA GLY A 53 12.15 -2.01 -13.86
C GLY A 53 11.40 -2.62 -15.05
N GLN A 54 10.13 -2.26 -15.28
CA GLN A 54 9.35 -2.73 -16.42
C GLN A 54 9.42 -1.76 -17.61
N PRO A 55 9.36 -2.22 -18.88
CA PRO A 55 9.41 -1.32 -20.04
C PRO A 55 8.22 -0.34 -20.07
N ALA A 56 8.51 0.95 -20.23
CA ALA A 56 7.52 2.04 -20.20
C ALA A 56 6.41 1.89 -21.25
N ARG A 57 6.69 1.30 -22.41
CA ARG A 57 5.69 1.01 -23.47
C ARG A 57 4.50 0.15 -23.00
N TYR A 58 4.68 -0.66 -21.96
CA TYR A 58 3.62 -1.49 -21.38
C TYR A 58 2.88 -0.83 -20.21
N THR A 59 3.30 0.39 -19.83
CA THR A 59 2.60 1.16 -18.80
C THR A 59 1.29 1.69 -19.37
N MET A 60 0.18 1.49 -18.66
CA MET A 60 -1.13 1.94 -19.11
C MET A 60 -1.20 3.47 -19.13
N SER A 61 -1.90 4.07 -20.10
CA SER A 61 -2.10 5.52 -20.11
C SER A 61 -2.94 5.96 -18.91
N ALA A 62 -2.58 7.10 -18.30
CA ALA A 62 -3.25 7.65 -17.12
C ALA A 62 -4.77 7.80 -17.33
N ARG A 63 -5.17 8.33 -18.50
CA ARG A 63 -6.57 8.41 -18.91
C ARG A 63 -7.27 7.05 -18.83
N ARG A 64 -6.71 6.01 -19.45
CA ARG A 64 -7.34 4.68 -19.49
C ARG A 64 -7.40 4.05 -18.10
N TRP A 65 -6.34 4.20 -17.32
CA TRP A 65 -6.26 3.71 -15.94
C TRP A 65 -7.34 4.36 -15.04
N LEU A 66 -7.56 5.67 -15.18
CA LEU A 66 -8.62 6.40 -14.49
C LEU A 66 -10.03 6.02 -15.01
N SER A 67 -10.23 5.92 -16.31
CA SER A 67 -11.55 5.56 -16.86
C SER A 67 -11.97 4.15 -16.41
N GLU A 68 -11.06 3.18 -16.48
CA GLU A 68 -11.31 1.78 -16.10
C GLU A 68 -11.39 1.55 -14.59
N GLY A 69 -11.09 2.54 -13.74
CA GLY A 69 -11.18 2.37 -12.29
C GLY A 69 -10.04 1.54 -11.70
N ARG A 70 -8.87 1.53 -12.34
CA ARG A 70 -7.73 0.68 -11.98
C ARG A 70 -7.08 1.02 -10.64
N TRP A 71 -7.37 2.19 -10.06
CA TRP A 71 -6.93 2.49 -8.69
C TRP A 71 -7.41 1.45 -7.68
N ARG A 72 -8.54 0.78 -7.92
CA ARG A 72 -9.07 -0.29 -7.05
C ARG A 72 -8.14 -1.49 -6.98
N ASP A 73 -7.40 -1.77 -8.06
CA ASP A 73 -6.42 -2.86 -8.10
C ASP A 73 -5.19 -2.54 -7.22
N PHE A 74 -4.97 -1.26 -6.90
CA PHE A 74 -3.83 -0.74 -6.14
C PHE A 74 -4.25 0.01 -4.86
N GLU A 75 -5.53 -0.14 -4.44
CA GLU A 75 -6.09 0.45 -3.23
C GLU A 75 -5.50 -0.15 -1.95
N ARG A 76 -4.87 -1.33 -2.04
CA ARG A 76 -4.19 -1.91 -0.89
C ARG A 76 -2.97 -1.04 -0.59
N PRO A 77 -2.87 -0.47 0.62
CA PRO A 77 -1.60 0.09 1.05
C PRO A 77 -0.58 -1.04 0.92
N ASP A 78 0.53 -0.73 0.26
CA ASP A 78 1.77 -1.47 0.44
C ASP A 78 2.06 -1.36 1.94
N THR A 79 1.48 -2.26 2.72
CA THR A 79 1.87 -2.44 4.10
C THR A 79 3.28 -2.94 3.94
N PRO A 80 4.32 -2.13 4.24
CA PRO A 80 5.68 -2.64 4.19
C PRO A 80 5.64 -3.96 4.94
N PRO A 81 6.22 -5.05 4.40
CA PRO A 81 6.14 -6.35 5.06
C PRO A 81 6.50 -6.08 6.50
N ALA A 82 5.52 -6.23 7.40
CA ALA A 82 5.69 -5.80 8.79
C ALA A 82 7.03 -6.38 9.18
N GLN A 83 7.99 -5.55 9.61
CA GLN A 83 9.30 -6.07 9.98
C GLN A 83 9.03 -6.98 11.16
N LEU A 84 8.82 -8.27 10.87
CA LEU A 84 8.25 -9.15 11.85
C LEU A 84 9.36 -9.38 12.85
N LEU A 85 9.15 -8.87 14.07
CA LEU A 85 10.08 -9.04 15.16
C LEU A 85 10.09 -10.52 15.51
N TRP A 86 11.27 -11.12 15.42
CA TRP A 86 11.48 -12.46 15.91
C TRP A 86 11.49 -12.40 17.44
N ILE A 87 10.58 -13.14 18.07
CA ILE A 87 10.41 -13.20 19.51
C ILE A 87 10.62 -14.65 19.93
N ALA A 88 11.56 -14.86 20.87
CA ALA A 88 11.89 -16.17 21.39
C ALA A 88 10.72 -16.77 22.20
N TYR A 89 10.53 -18.08 22.07
CA TYR A 89 9.63 -18.84 22.95
C TYR A 89 9.99 -18.63 24.42
N GLY A 90 8.96 -18.45 25.27
CA GLY A 90 9.13 -18.27 26.71
C GLY A 90 9.60 -16.88 27.17
N SER A 91 9.71 -15.91 26.25
CA SER A 91 9.90 -14.50 26.62
C SER A 91 8.61 -13.86 27.14
N ARG A 92 8.71 -12.75 27.90
CA ARG A 92 7.54 -11.99 28.37
C ARG A 92 6.66 -11.54 27.21
N GLU A 93 7.29 -11.14 26.11
CA GLU A 93 6.65 -10.74 24.87
C GLU A 93 5.89 -11.90 24.20
N TRP A 94 6.48 -13.10 24.22
CA TRP A 94 5.82 -14.32 23.72
C TRP A 94 4.56 -14.65 24.52
N ASP A 95 4.65 -14.57 25.85
CA ASP A 95 3.52 -14.84 26.74
C ASP A 95 2.40 -13.82 26.54
N ALA A 96 2.75 -12.55 26.35
CA ALA A 96 1.80 -11.50 26.02
C ALA A 96 1.05 -11.80 24.70
N TRP A 97 1.78 -12.19 23.65
CA TRP A 97 1.18 -12.58 22.37
C TRP A 97 0.34 -13.86 22.46
N THR A 98 0.77 -14.84 23.26
CA THR A 98 0.04 -16.10 23.49
C THR A 98 -1.29 -15.84 24.18
N ARG A 99 -1.29 -14.99 25.23
CA ARG A 99 -2.50 -14.55 25.92
C ARG A 99 -3.43 -13.77 25.00
N TYR A 100 -2.90 -12.84 24.21
CA TYR A 100 -3.69 -12.06 23.25
C TYR A 100 -4.34 -12.92 22.17
N ARG A 101 -3.62 -13.91 21.62
CA ARG A 101 -4.14 -14.79 20.56
C ARG A 101 -5.03 -15.92 21.07
N GLY A 102 -4.99 -16.21 22.37
CA GLY A 102 -5.65 -17.38 22.96
C GLY A 102 -5.09 -18.73 22.49
N LYS A 103 -3.96 -18.73 21.77
CA LYS A 103 -3.31 -19.93 21.24
C LYS A 103 -1.81 -19.75 21.14
N THR A 104 -1.07 -20.83 21.39
CA THR A 104 0.38 -20.86 21.27
C THR A 104 0.81 -20.65 19.83
N PRO A 105 1.63 -19.62 19.54
CA PRO A 105 2.19 -19.39 18.23
C PRO A 105 3.11 -20.54 17.78
N PRO A 106 3.18 -20.86 16.48
CA PRO A 106 4.06 -21.92 15.99
C PRO A 106 5.53 -21.56 16.21
N LEU A 107 6.38 -22.57 16.35
CA LEU A 107 7.83 -22.41 16.54
C LEU A 107 8.55 -22.62 15.21
N ASP A 108 9.47 -21.71 14.88
CA ASP A 108 10.43 -21.92 13.81
C ASP A 108 11.63 -22.76 14.27
N ARG A 109 12.55 -23.05 13.35
CA ARG A 109 13.80 -23.81 13.66
C ARG A 109 14.72 -23.11 14.67
N ARG A 110 14.50 -21.82 14.97
CA ARG A 110 15.26 -21.05 15.96
C ARG A 110 14.59 -21.04 17.33
N GLY A 111 13.43 -21.70 17.49
CA GLY A 111 12.69 -21.75 18.74
C GLY A 111 11.90 -20.47 19.05
N GLY A 112 11.46 -19.75 18.02
CA GLY A 112 10.65 -18.54 18.19
C GLY A 112 9.67 -18.32 17.04
N TRP A 113 9.06 -17.15 17.02
CA TRP A 113 8.08 -16.78 16.01
C TRP A 113 8.16 -15.30 15.68
N ARG A 114 7.65 -14.96 14.51
CA ARG A 114 7.66 -13.63 13.92
C ARG A 114 6.33 -12.92 14.19
N PHE A 115 6.38 -11.82 14.93
CA PHE A 115 5.21 -11.00 15.30
C PHE A 115 5.27 -9.60 14.69
N PRO A 116 4.12 -8.94 14.46
CA PRO A 116 4.09 -7.59 13.88
C PRO A 116 4.67 -6.51 14.80
N SER A 117 4.78 -6.76 16.10
CA SER A 117 5.29 -5.82 17.11
C SER A 117 5.83 -6.58 18.34
N ARG A 118 6.60 -5.88 19.18
CA ARG A 118 7.15 -6.44 20.43
C ARG A 118 6.06 -6.88 21.42
N LEU A 119 5.00 -6.08 21.54
CA LEU A 119 3.84 -6.37 22.39
C LEU A 119 2.56 -6.29 21.56
N PRO A 120 1.49 -7.04 21.91
CA PRO A 120 0.22 -6.98 21.20
C PRO A 120 -0.43 -5.58 21.32
N PRO A 121 -1.31 -5.19 20.37
CA PRO A 121 -1.82 -3.82 20.25
C PRO A 121 -2.48 -3.27 21.53
N MET A 122 -3.16 -4.12 22.29
CA MET A 122 -3.85 -3.73 23.52
C MET A 122 -2.89 -3.38 24.68
N ILE A 123 -1.65 -3.88 24.66
CA ILE A 123 -0.64 -3.60 25.70
C ILE A 123 0.18 -2.36 25.36
N GLN A 124 0.33 -2.01 24.08
CA GLN A 124 1.10 -0.83 23.65
C GLN A 124 0.37 0.50 23.92
N ALA A 125 -0.95 0.49 24.10
CA ALA A 125 -1.75 1.71 24.33
C ALA A 125 -1.74 2.22 25.79
N ALA A 126 -0.93 1.62 26.67
CA ALA A 126 -0.91 1.89 28.10
C ALA A 126 0.40 2.51 28.61
N GLU A 127 1.27 3.00 27.72
CA GLU A 127 2.50 3.74 28.04
C GLU A 127 2.38 5.23 27.74
#